data_AF-A0A1I2KP18-F1
#
_entry.id   AF-A0A1I2KP18-F1
#
_cell.length_a   1.000
_cell.length_b   1.000
_cell.length_c   1.000
_cell.angle_alpha   90.00
_cell.angle_beta   90.00
_cell.angle_gamma   90.00
#
_symmetry.space_group_name_H-M   'P 1'
#
loop_
_entity.id
_entity.type
_entity.pdbx_description
1 polymer ?
#
loop_
_entity_poly.entity_id
_entity_poly.type
_entity_poly.pdbx_seq_one_letter_code
_entity_poly.pdbx_strand_id
1 'polypeptide(L)'
;MTEFNNENEFENEEESFETNDSSTVIQGEKQEDLDPKEKKSFSQEELDRIISKRLEKAQKKWEQETSRQIEELKISTMSPNEKKEYEKNKLDQALTEREMSILRRELRADASEQLLKEGLPKKLVDIVDTSSEENMIKSIDTIREVIQESVTQVVNEKLRGRSTPRASTQTKMGDTDAFLKGLRGK
;
A
#
# COMPACT_ATOMS: atom_id res chain seq x y z
N MET A 1 43.56 7.70 15.28
CA MET A 1 43.03 7.26 13.97
C MET A 1 41.71 6.58 14.28
N THR A 2 40.55 7.23 14.17
CA THR A 2 40.08 8.05 13.05
C THR A 2 39.13 9.12 13.60
N GLU A 3 39.41 10.39 13.31
CA GLU A 3 38.49 11.51 13.54
C GLU A 3 37.41 11.46 12.46
N PHE A 4 36.14 11.41 12.86
CA PHE A 4 35.01 11.53 11.95
C PHE A 4 34.68 13.02 11.82
N ASN A 5 35.29 13.65 10.80
CA ASN A 5 34.85 14.94 10.28
C ASN A 5 33.44 14.78 9.74
N ASN A 6 32.48 15.49 10.32
CA ASN A 6 31.17 15.70 9.72
C ASN A 6 31.02 17.20 9.45
N GLU A 7 31.74 17.66 8.44
CA GLU A 7 31.44 18.90 7.74
C GLU A 7 30.17 18.64 6.94
N ASN A 8 29.03 19.11 7.44
CA ASN A 8 27.86 19.27 6.60
C ASN A 8 27.88 20.71 6.10
N GLU A 9 28.39 20.85 4.89
CA GLU A 9 28.41 22.07 4.08
C GLU A 9 26.99 22.61 3.95
N PHE A 10 26.81 23.84 4.42
CA PHE A 10 25.64 24.66 4.14
C PHE A 10 25.84 25.23 2.74
N GLU A 11 25.34 24.53 1.71
CA GLU A 11 25.26 25.06 0.35
C GLU A 11 24.27 26.24 0.33
N ASN A 12 24.83 27.44 0.49
CA ASN A 12 24.22 28.70 0.08
C ASN A 12 24.28 28.77 -1.45
N GLU A 13 23.17 28.45 -2.12
CA GLU A 13 22.95 28.91 -3.49
C GLU A 13 22.46 30.36 -3.43
N GLU A 14 23.41 31.30 -3.52
CA GLU A 14 23.11 32.67 -3.89
C GLU A 14 22.72 32.73 -5.37
N GLU A 15 21.42 32.66 -5.65
CA GLU A 15 20.90 33.07 -6.97
C GLU A 15 20.74 34.60 -6.98
N SER A 16 21.68 35.24 -7.67
CA SER A 16 21.70 36.67 -7.96
C SER A 16 20.48 37.10 -8.79
N PHE A 17 19.67 38.02 -8.26
CA PHE A 17 18.73 38.81 -9.06
C PHE A 17 19.11 40.29 -8.97
N GLU A 18 19.60 40.83 -10.07
CA GLU A 18 19.98 42.24 -10.22
C GLU A 18 18.79 43.17 -9.92
N THR A 19 18.91 43.97 -8.86
CA THR A 19 18.11 45.18 -8.69
C THR A 19 18.90 46.37 -9.18
N ASN A 20 18.80 46.60 -10.48
CA ASN A 20 19.22 47.85 -11.08
C ASN A 20 18.07 48.85 -10.93
N ASP A 21 18.07 49.65 -9.86
CA ASP A 21 17.43 50.96 -9.95
C ASP A 21 18.21 52.02 -9.18
N SER A 22 18.62 53.02 -9.95
CA SER A 22 19.63 54.01 -9.64
C SER A 22 19.03 55.10 -8.76
N SER A 23 19.63 55.32 -7.59
CA SER A 23 19.43 56.56 -6.87
C SER A 23 20.18 57.68 -7.59
N THR A 24 19.45 58.59 -8.25
CA THR A 24 19.94 59.94 -8.53
C THR A 24 18.89 60.95 -8.08
N VAL A 25 19.23 61.68 -7.02
CA VAL A 25 18.58 62.91 -6.60
C VAL A 25 19.01 64.02 -7.57
N ILE A 26 18.06 64.68 -8.25
CA ILE A 26 18.19 66.10 -8.65
C ILE A 26 16.84 66.81 -8.41
N GLN A 27 16.93 67.88 -7.63
CA GLN A 27 15.89 68.83 -7.26
C GLN A 27 15.79 69.91 -8.36
N GLY A 28 14.58 70.33 -8.76
CA GLY A 28 14.41 71.48 -9.66
C GLY A 28 12.99 71.61 -10.21
N GLU A 29 12.34 72.70 -9.83
CA GLU A 29 10.97 73.08 -10.18
C GLU A 29 10.70 73.11 -11.70
N LYS A 30 9.56 72.54 -12.10
CA LYS A 30 8.74 73.06 -13.20
C LYS A 30 7.30 72.61 -13.02
N GLN A 31 6.43 73.58 -12.76
CA GLN A 31 4.99 73.44 -12.97
C GLN A 31 4.78 73.19 -14.45
N GLU A 32 4.29 72.01 -14.80
CA GLU A 32 3.66 71.74 -16.10
C GLU A 32 2.22 71.32 -15.84
N ASP A 33 1.35 71.98 -16.59
CA ASP A 33 -0.08 72.07 -16.41
C ASP A 33 -0.75 70.69 -16.34
N LEU A 34 -1.62 70.53 -15.34
CA LEU A 34 -2.53 69.41 -15.22
C LEU A 34 -3.52 69.47 -16.39
N ASP A 35 -3.23 68.74 -17.46
CA ASP A 35 -4.19 68.38 -18.49
C ASP A 35 -5.45 67.80 -17.81
N PRO A 36 -6.68 68.27 -18.14
CA PRO A 36 -7.86 67.92 -17.39
C PRO A 36 -8.19 66.45 -17.62
N LYS A 37 -7.71 65.61 -16.69
CA LYS A 37 -8.19 64.27 -16.34
C LYS A 37 -9.39 63.84 -17.17
N GLU A 38 -9.18 62.92 -18.09
CA GLU A 38 -10.19 61.92 -18.39
C GLU A 38 -10.58 61.30 -17.05
N LYS A 39 -11.69 61.79 -16.47
CA LYS A 39 -12.28 61.22 -15.27
C LYS A 39 -12.79 59.84 -15.69
N LYS A 40 -11.95 58.81 -15.53
CA LYS A 40 -12.37 57.41 -15.62
C LYS A 40 -13.47 57.21 -14.58
N SER A 41 -14.73 57.27 -15.04
CA SER A 41 -15.90 56.94 -14.24
C SER A 41 -16.02 55.43 -14.25
N PHE A 42 -15.74 54.79 -13.12
CA PHE A 42 -16.00 53.38 -12.95
C PHE A 42 -17.50 53.17 -12.74
N SER A 43 -18.06 52.13 -13.35
CA SER A 43 -19.42 51.72 -12.98
C SER A 43 -19.43 51.15 -11.57
N GLN A 44 -20.57 51.24 -10.88
CA GLN A 44 -20.71 50.65 -9.55
C GLN A 44 -20.40 49.14 -9.58
N GLU A 45 -20.79 48.43 -10.64
CA GLU A 45 -20.48 47.01 -10.79
C GLU A 45 -18.98 46.73 -10.99
N GLU A 46 -18.23 47.65 -11.62
CA GLU A 46 -16.78 47.52 -11.77
C GLU A 46 -16.06 47.76 -10.45
N LEU A 47 -16.51 48.74 -9.67
CA LEU A 47 -16.00 48.98 -8.33
C LEU A 47 -16.26 47.79 -7.42
N ASP A 48 -17.49 47.27 -7.40
CA ASP A 48 -17.85 46.10 -6.59
C ASP A 48 -17.02 44.88 -6.99
N ARG A 49 -16.82 44.63 -8.29
CA ARG A 49 -15.93 43.56 -8.77
C ARG A 49 -14.49 43.74 -8.32
N ILE A 50 -13.95 44.95 -8.38
CA ILE A 50 -12.59 45.25 -7.94
C ILE A 50 -12.45 45.05 -6.43
N ILE A 51 -13.44 45.50 -5.66
CA ILE A 51 -13.48 45.36 -4.21
C ILE A 51 -13.56 43.88 -3.83
N SER A 52 -14.50 43.11 -4.38
CA SER A 52 -14.62 41.67 -4.13
C SER A 52 -13.33 40.92 -4.46
N LYS A 53 -12.74 41.18 -5.63
CA LYS A 53 -11.49 40.52 -6.05
C LYS A 53 -10.30 40.89 -5.15
N ARG A 54 -10.25 42.11 -4.63
CA ARG A 54 -9.24 42.51 -3.64
C ARG A 54 -9.49 41.86 -2.28
N LEU A 55 -10.75 41.76 -1.86
CA LEU A 55 -11.15 41.15 -0.60
C LEU A 55 -10.82 39.66 -0.58
N GLU A 56 -11.16 38.92 -1.64
CA GLU A 56 -10.82 37.50 -1.79
C GLU A 56 -9.31 37.27 -1.79
N LYS A 57 -8.54 38.12 -2.49
CA LYS A 57 -7.08 38.04 -2.45
C LYS A 57 -6.51 38.32 -1.07
N ALA A 58 -7.08 39.29 -0.35
CA ALA A 58 -6.67 39.61 1.02
C ALA A 58 -7.01 38.45 1.98
N GLN A 59 -8.21 37.89 1.88
CA GLN A 59 -8.64 36.72 2.66
C GLN A 59 -7.75 35.51 2.38
N LYS A 60 -7.51 35.17 1.11
CA LYS A 60 -6.65 34.04 0.75
C LYS A 60 -5.21 34.23 1.24
N LYS A 61 -4.66 35.44 1.11
CA LYS A 61 -3.32 35.74 1.65
C LYS A 61 -3.30 35.62 3.17
N TRP A 62 -4.33 36.12 3.84
CA TRP A 62 -4.43 36.04 5.28
C TRP A 62 -4.58 34.60 5.78
N GLU A 63 -5.40 33.77 5.13
CA GLU A 63 -5.54 32.34 5.44
C GLU A 63 -4.24 31.56 5.23
N GLN A 64 -3.53 31.82 4.13
CA GLN A 64 -2.23 31.20 3.86
C GLN A 64 -1.18 31.61 4.89
N GLU A 65 -1.10 32.90 5.19
CA GLU A 65 -0.16 33.44 6.17
C GLU A 65 -0.47 32.91 7.58
N THR A 66 -1.74 32.85 7.96
CA THR A 66 -2.17 32.30 9.25
C THR A 66 -1.85 30.81 9.35
N SER A 67 -2.09 30.05 8.27
CA SER A 67 -1.79 28.62 8.23
C SER A 67 -0.29 28.34 8.33
N ARG A 68 0.53 29.14 7.62
CA ARG A 68 1.99 29.09 7.70
C ARG A 68 2.49 29.44 9.10
N GLN A 69 1.96 30.50 9.71
CA GLN A 69 2.32 30.88 11.09
C GLN A 69 1.88 29.82 12.09
N ILE A 70 0.73 29.17 11.92
CA ILE A 70 0.29 28.07 12.79
C ILE A 70 1.23 26.87 12.66
N GLU A 71 1.68 26.53 11.45
CA GLU A 71 2.60 25.42 11.21
C GLU A 71 4.00 25.73 11.75
N GLU A 72 4.51 26.94 11.50
CA GLU A 72 5.80 27.42 12.00
C GLU A 72 5.78 27.57 13.52
N LEU A 73 4.69 28.07 14.11
CA LEU A 73 4.48 28.06 15.55
C LEU A 73 4.40 26.64 16.06
N LYS A 74 3.66 25.72 15.44
CA LYS A 74 3.58 24.32 15.88
C LYS A 74 4.95 23.63 15.89
N ILE A 75 5.77 23.92 14.88
CA ILE A 75 7.16 23.47 14.80
C ILE A 75 8.00 24.21 15.85
N SER A 76 7.85 25.51 16.04
CA SER A 76 8.65 26.30 17.00
C SER A 76 8.25 26.08 18.46
N THR A 77 6.99 25.75 18.73
CA THR A 77 6.43 25.46 20.06
C THR A 77 6.70 24.03 20.46
N MET A 78 7.01 23.14 19.51
CA MET A 78 7.67 21.90 19.88
C MET A 78 9.01 22.25 20.51
N SER A 79 9.15 21.95 21.79
CA SER A 79 10.43 22.03 22.48
C SER A 79 11.49 21.29 21.66
N PRO A 80 12.77 21.71 21.67
CA PRO A 80 13.85 20.93 21.05
C PRO A 80 13.82 19.44 21.41
N ASN A 81 13.26 19.10 22.58
CA ASN A 81 13.02 17.72 23.00
C ASN A 81 11.87 17.03 22.24
N GLU A 82 10.74 17.70 22.00
CA GLU A 82 9.59 17.14 21.27
C GLU A 82 9.91 16.92 19.79
N LYS A 83 10.70 17.80 19.17
CA LYS A 83 11.21 17.58 17.80
C LYS A 83 12.08 16.32 17.74
N LYS A 84 13.02 16.19 18.69
CA LYS A 84 13.89 15.01 18.78
C LYS A 84 13.09 13.73 19.01
N GLU A 85 12.09 13.77 19.88
CA GLU A 85 11.20 12.61 20.12
C GLU A 85 10.37 12.26 18.89
N TYR A 86 9.85 13.25 18.17
CA TYR A 86 9.12 13.02 16.92
C TYR A 86 10.00 12.37 15.86
N GLU A 87 11.21 12.90 15.64
CA GLU A 87 12.17 12.33 14.70
C GLU A 87 12.58 10.92 15.09
N LYS A 88 12.83 10.67 16.39
CA LYS A 88 13.10 9.32 16.89
C LYS A 88 11.94 8.37 16.68
N ASN A 89 10.74 8.75 17.07
CA ASN A 89 9.55 7.90 16.89
C ASN A 89 9.30 7.60 15.41
N LYS A 90 9.48 8.59 14.52
CA LYS A 90 9.39 8.38 13.08
C LYS A 90 10.43 7.36 12.57
N LEU A 91 11.66 7.43 13.06
CA LEU A 91 12.71 6.45 12.72
C LEU A 91 12.38 5.08 13.29
N ASP A 92 11.96 4.99 14.55
CA ASP A 92 11.62 3.74 15.22
C ASP A 92 10.45 3.03 14.54
N GLN A 93 9.42 3.77 14.11
CA GLN A 93 8.32 3.24 13.31
C GLN A 93 8.80 2.73 11.95
N ALA A 94 9.65 3.49 11.26
CA ALA A 94 10.19 3.07 9.96
C ALA A 94 11.07 1.81 10.08
N LEU A 95 11.84 1.70 11.16
CA LEU A 95 12.62 0.50 11.48
C LEU A 95 11.72 -0.69 11.79
N THR A 96 10.71 -0.50 12.64
CA THR A 96 9.76 -1.55 13.01
C THR A 96 9.00 -2.08 11.79
N GLU A 97 8.51 -1.19 10.92
CA GLU A 97 7.82 -1.59 9.67
C GLU A 97 8.77 -2.38 8.76
N ARG A 98 10.04 -1.95 8.66
CA ARG A 98 11.05 -2.65 7.88
C ARG A 98 11.34 -4.04 8.45
N GLU A 99 11.50 -4.16 9.77
CA GLU A 99 11.74 -5.42 10.45
C GLU A 99 10.55 -6.38 10.26
N MET A 100 9.33 -5.89 10.43
CA MET A 100 8.11 -6.67 10.20
C MET A 100 7.99 -7.14 8.74
N SER A 101 8.34 -6.28 7.78
CA SER A 101 8.35 -6.65 6.37
C SER A 101 9.42 -7.70 6.06
N ILE A 102 10.59 -7.63 6.69
CA ILE A 102 11.67 -8.62 6.52
C ILE A 102 11.23 -9.95 7.12
N LEU A 103 10.78 -9.96 8.36
CA LEU A 103 10.29 -11.15 9.05
C LEU A 103 9.18 -11.86 8.25
N ARG A 104 8.24 -11.08 7.70
CA ARG A 104 7.18 -11.64 6.84
C ARG A 104 7.74 -12.31 5.59
N ARG A 105 8.79 -11.73 4.99
CA ARG A 105 9.44 -12.28 3.80
C ARG A 105 10.21 -13.56 4.12
N GLU A 106 10.89 -13.59 5.26
CA GLU A 106 11.60 -14.75 5.80
C GLU A 106 10.63 -15.89 6.08
N LEU A 107 9.59 -15.66 6.89
CA LEU A 107 8.54 -16.66 7.17
C LEU A 107 7.87 -17.17 5.90
N ARG A 108 7.69 -16.32 4.88
CA ARG A 108 7.13 -16.75 3.59
C ARG A 108 8.10 -17.63 2.78
N ALA A 109 9.40 -17.38 2.88
CA ALA A 109 10.41 -18.25 2.29
C ALA A 109 10.41 -19.61 3.00
N ASP A 110 10.43 -19.61 4.33
CA ASP A 110 10.40 -20.82 5.15
C ASP A 110 9.12 -21.63 4.90
N ALA A 111 7.96 -20.97 4.84
CA ALA A 111 6.69 -21.59 4.45
C ALA A 111 6.78 -22.26 3.08
N SER A 112 7.43 -21.61 2.11
CA SER A 112 7.61 -22.17 0.77
C SER A 112 8.46 -23.44 0.79
N GLU A 113 9.54 -23.45 1.58
CA GLU A 113 10.41 -24.62 1.72
C GLU A 113 9.71 -25.75 2.46
N GLN A 114 9.00 -25.42 3.54
CA GLN A 114 8.25 -26.39 4.33
C GLN A 114 7.12 -27.03 3.51
N LEU A 115 6.39 -26.25 2.70
CA LEU A 115 5.41 -26.80 1.76
C LEU A 115 6.04 -27.84 0.81
N LEU A 116 7.20 -27.51 0.22
CA LEU A 116 7.90 -28.44 -0.69
C LEU A 116 8.37 -29.71 0.02
N LYS A 117 8.89 -29.58 1.24
CA LYS A 117 9.32 -30.71 2.08
C LYS A 117 8.15 -31.66 2.37
N GLU A 118 6.96 -31.12 2.54
CA GLU A 118 5.73 -31.85 2.82
C GLU A 118 5.02 -32.35 1.55
N GLY A 119 5.65 -32.18 0.38
CA GLY A 119 5.10 -32.59 -0.91
C GLY A 119 3.93 -31.73 -1.38
N LEU A 120 3.74 -30.56 -0.78
CA LEU A 120 2.67 -29.63 -1.10
C LEU A 120 3.12 -28.58 -2.15
N PRO A 121 2.23 -28.15 -3.06
CA PRO A 121 2.57 -27.13 -4.05
C PRO A 121 2.99 -25.80 -3.43
N LYS A 122 4.13 -25.24 -3.88
CA LYS A 122 4.63 -23.92 -3.45
C LYS A 122 3.63 -22.77 -3.64
N LYS A 123 2.68 -22.90 -4.58
CA LYS A 123 1.60 -21.92 -4.79
C LYS A 123 0.70 -21.75 -3.56
N LEU A 124 0.69 -22.71 -2.63
CA LEU A 124 -0.09 -22.63 -1.40
C LEU A 124 0.49 -21.63 -0.39
N VAL A 125 1.71 -21.11 -0.61
CA VAL A 125 2.33 -20.12 0.29
C VAL A 125 1.50 -18.84 0.44
N ASP A 126 0.64 -18.52 -0.53
CA ASP A 126 -0.29 -17.39 -0.45
C ASP A 126 -1.46 -17.61 0.52
N ILE A 127 -1.70 -18.86 0.93
CA ILE A 127 -2.80 -19.28 1.79
C ILE A 127 -2.29 -19.63 3.20
N VAL A 128 -1.00 -19.92 3.33
CA VAL A 128 -0.34 -20.21 4.61
C VAL A 128 -0.34 -18.98 5.51
N ASP A 129 -0.68 -19.18 6.79
CA ASP A 129 -0.65 -18.11 7.79
C ASP A 129 0.79 -17.82 8.24
N THR A 130 1.39 -16.74 7.76
CA THR A 130 2.76 -16.33 8.13
C THR A 130 2.78 -15.29 9.26
N SER A 131 1.79 -15.26 10.16
CA SER A 131 1.78 -14.36 11.33
C SER A 131 2.80 -14.75 12.40
N SER A 132 3.09 -16.04 12.52
CA SER A 132 4.12 -16.61 13.39
C SER A 132 4.56 -17.96 12.83
N GLU A 133 5.71 -18.46 13.28
CA GLU A 133 6.19 -19.79 12.89
C GLU A 133 5.21 -20.90 13.32
N GLU A 134 4.64 -20.79 14.53
CA GLU A 134 3.65 -21.77 15.00
C GLU A 134 2.38 -21.80 14.14
N ASN A 135 1.86 -20.63 13.78
CA ASN A 135 0.65 -20.54 12.95
C ASN A 135 0.93 -21.01 11.52
N MET A 136 2.13 -20.74 11.01
CA MET A 136 2.60 -21.23 9.72
C MET A 136 2.58 -22.75 9.68
N ILE A 137 3.21 -23.42 10.64
CA ILE A 137 3.25 -24.88 10.73
C ILE A 137 1.83 -25.46 10.85
N LYS A 138 1.02 -24.93 11.79
CA LYS A 138 -0.37 -25.38 11.98
C LYS A 138 -1.20 -25.24 10.71
N SER A 139 -1.05 -24.14 9.97
CA SER A 139 -1.80 -23.92 8.73
C SER A 139 -1.35 -24.89 7.62
N ILE A 140 -0.05 -25.16 7.50
CA ILE A 140 0.49 -26.13 6.54
C ILE A 140 -0.03 -27.53 6.84
N ASP A 141 -0.03 -27.95 8.11
CA ASP A 141 -0.54 -29.24 8.52
C ASP A 141 -2.05 -29.37 8.25
N THR A 142 -2.83 -28.33 8.55
CA THR A 142 -4.27 -28.30 8.25
C THR A 142 -4.53 -28.44 6.74
N ILE A 143 -3.76 -27.70 5.92
CA ILE A 143 -3.85 -27.79 4.45
C ILE A 143 -3.50 -29.21 3.99
N ARG A 144 -2.47 -29.83 4.57
CA ARG A 144 -2.09 -31.21 4.27
C ARG A 144 -3.23 -32.19 4.54
N GLU A 145 -3.83 -32.11 5.73
CA GLU A 145 -4.92 -32.99 6.16
C GLU A 145 -6.13 -32.86 5.23
N VAL A 146 -6.57 -31.64 4.93
CA VAL A 146 -7.73 -31.39 4.06
C VAL A 146 -7.51 -31.96 2.65
N ILE A 147 -6.31 -31.78 2.10
CA ILE A 147 -5.96 -32.32 0.77
C ILE A 147 -5.93 -33.85 0.82
N GLN A 148 -5.29 -34.45 1.83
CA GLN A 148 -5.22 -35.90 1.99
C GLN A 148 -6.60 -36.52 2.13
N GLU A 149 -7.48 -35.92 2.93
CA GLU A 149 -8.86 -36.36 3.09
C GLU A 149 -9.61 -36.30 1.77
N SER A 150 -9.55 -35.15 1.08
CA SER A 150 -10.23 -34.94 -0.21
C SER A 150 -9.75 -35.93 -1.27
N VAL A 151 -8.44 -36.15 -1.38
CA VAL A 151 -7.86 -37.13 -2.32
C VAL A 151 -8.28 -38.55 -1.95
N THR A 152 -8.25 -38.90 -0.66
CA THR A 152 -8.67 -40.22 -0.18
C THR A 152 -10.14 -40.49 -0.51
N GLN A 153 -11.03 -39.51 -0.31
CA GLN A 153 -12.44 -39.62 -0.68
C GLN A 153 -12.60 -39.85 -2.19
N VAL A 154 -11.98 -39.03 -3.04
CA VAL A 154 -12.04 -39.16 -4.51
C VAL A 154 -11.46 -40.49 -4.99
N VAL A 155 -10.34 -40.94 -4.41
CA VAL A 155 -9.74 -42.25 -4.74
C VAL A 155 -10.66 -43.38 -4.31
N ASN A 156 -11.25 -43.33 -3.11
CA ASN A 156 -12.21 -44.31 -2.65
C ASN A 156 -13.46 -44.37 -3.55
N GLU A 157 -13.98 -43.23 -4.00
CA GLU A 157 -15.08 -43.18 -4.96
C GLU A 157 -14.71 -43.80 -6.31
N LYS A 158 -13.50 -43.50 -6.82
CA LYS A 158 -12.99 -44.10 -8.06
C LYS A 158 -12.74 -45.60 -7.93
N LEU A 159 -12.20 -46.06 -6.80
CA LEU A 159 -12.00 -47.49 -6.50
C LEU A 159 -13.32 -48.22 -6.30
N ARG A 160 -14.35 -47.54 -5.78
CA ARG A 160 -15.74 -48.03 -5.78
C ARG A 160 -16.37 -48.02 -7.18
N GLY A 161 -15.70 -47.45 -8.19
CA GLY A 161 -16.20 -47.31 -9.54
C GLY A 161 -16.70 -48.63 -10.14
N ARG A 162 -17.94 -48.59 -10.64
CA ARG A 162 -18.37 -49.35 -11.83
C ARG A 162 -18.30 -50.88 -11.72
N SER A 163 -18.73 -51.44 -10.59
CA SER A 163 -19.26 -52.80 -10.48
C SER A 163 -20.49 -52.72 -9.57
N THR A 164 -21.73 -52.93 -10.03
CA THR A 164 -22.20 -54.04 -10.87
C THR A 164 -23.05 -53.56 -12.06
N PRO A 165 -23.02 -54.24 -13.22
CA PRO A 165 -24.16 -54.21 -14.12
C PRO A 165 -25.37 -54.55 -13.27
N ARG A 166 -26.40 -53.69 -13.27
CA ARG A 166 -27.73 -54.03 -12.75
C ARG A 166 -28.05 -55.41 -13.29
N ALA A 167 -28.10 -56.40 -12.40
CA ALA A 167 -28.45 -57.77 -12.76
C ALA A 167 -29.76 -57.67 -13.57
N SER A 168 -29.63 -57.87 -14.87
CA SER A 168 -30.74 -57.82 -15.79
C SER A 168 -31.70 -58.91 -15.33
N THR A 169 -32.90 -58.46 -14.98
CA THR A 169 -34.15 -59.18 -15.17
C THR A 169 -34.16 -60.62 -14.66
N GLN A 170 -34.87 -60.79 -13.54
CA GLN A 170 -35.55 -62.03 -13.21
C GLN A 170 -36.08 -62.72 -14.48
N THR A 171 -35.43 -63.80 -14.92
CA THR A 171 -36.09 -64.82 -15.73
C THR A 171 -35.98 -66.10 -14.92
N LYS A 172 -37.06 -66.40 -14.19
CA LYS A 172 -37.34 -67.77 -13.81
C LYS A 172 -37.47 -68.57 -15.11
N MET A 173 -36.66 -69.61 -15.28
CA MET A 173 -37.07 -70.90 -15.82
C MET A 173 -35.86 -71.83 -15.75
N GLY A 174 -36.07 -73.05 -15.23
CA GLY A 174 -35.02 -74.05 -15.10
C GLY A 174 -34.42 -74.45 -16.45
N ASP A 175 -33.16 -74.86 -16.43
CA ASP A 175 -32.77 -76.21 -16.85
C ASP A 175 -31.24 -76.34 -16.93
N THR A 176 -30.75 -77.38 -16.26
CA THR A 176 -29.49 -78.09 -16.54
C THR A 176 -28.18 -77.29 -16.51
N ASP A 177 -27.50 -77.37 -15.37
CA ASP A 177 -26.08 -77.05 -15.23
C ASP A 177 -25.23 -77.93 -16.18
N ALA A 178 -24.52 -77.28 -17.11
CA ALA A 178 -23.67 -77.94 -18.11
C ALA A 178 -22.54 -78.76 -17.47
N PHE A 179 -22.12 -78.40 -16.26
CA PHE A 179 -21.08 -79.10 -15.52
C PHE A 179 -21.54 -80.49 -15.05
N LEU A 180 -22.80 -80.58 -14.59
CA LEU A 180 -23.40 -81.85 -14.16
C LEU A 180 -23.70 -82.80 -15.33
N LYS A 181 -23.91 -82.26 -16.53
CA LYS A 181 -24.12 -83.05 -17.75
C LYS A 181 -22.84 -83.77 -18.20
N GLY A 182 -21.67 -83.15 -18.03
CA GLY A 182 -20.38 -83.75 -18.40
C GLY A 182 -19.90 -84.86 -17.45
N LEU A 183 -20.29 -84.78 -16.17
CA LEU A 183 -19.89 -85.76 -15.15
C LEU A 183 -20.71 -87.06 -15.20
N ARG A 184 -21.90 -87.03 -15.83
CA ARG A 184 -22.83 -88.16 -15.87
C ARG A 184 -22.69 -89.06 -17.11
N GLY A 185 -21.69 -88.81 -17.95
CA GLY A 185 -21.40 -89.57 -19.17
C GLY A 185 -20.07 -90.32 -19.11
N LYS A 186 -20.02 -91.42 -18.36
CA LYS A 186 -19.10 -92.56 -18.57
C LYS A 186 -19.83 -93.84 -18.19
#